data_AF-A0A7S2M9D6-F1
#
_entry.id   AF-A0A7S2M9D6-F1
#
_cell.length_a   1.000
_cell.length_b   1.000
_cell.length_c   1.000
_cell.angle_alpha   90.00
_cell.angle_beta   90.00
_cell.angle_gamma   90.00
#
_symmetry.space_group_name_H-M   'P 1'
#
loop_
_entity.id
_entity.type
_entity.pdbx_description
1 polymer ?
#
loop_
_entity_poly.entity_id
_entity_poly.type
_entity_poly.pdbx_seq_one_letter_code
_entity_poly.pdbx_strand_id
1 'polypeptide(L)'
;MAAESLSHSEIQDLLNSSAYDPNNVSKLEAYVRAQVSAVASSIVASELDVTYSFDANRTLVKMYQFFPHLEGEQGITITALAAFLALLQFPSTDFMALGCLIPERVQSLEPCATLVRCAELLEACQFSDFWPEFRKLGIPEYGAREGETAVSEDRKLLSNAVNGPSASNQIRSNM
;
A
#
# COMPACT_ATOMS: atom_id res chain seq x y z
N MET A 1 16.40 1.02 -13.84
CA MET A 1 15.49 0.77 -14.97
C MET A 1 14.11 1.14 -14.45
N ALA A 2 13.59 2.32 -14.79
CA ALA A 2 12.29 2.75 -14.29
C ALA A 2 11.23 1.82 -14.90
N ALA A 3 10.55 1.04 -14.07
CA ALA A 3 9.45 0.21 -14.53
C ALA A 3 8.32 1.15 -14.97
N GLU A 4 8.00 1.11 -16.26
CA GLU A 4 6.86 1.82 -16.83
C GLU A 4 5.59 1.29 -16.17
N SER A 5 4.83 2.16 -15.50
CA SER A 5 3.62 1.76 -14.79
C SER A 5 2.51 1.49 -15.81
N LEU A 6 1.93 0.30 -15.77
CA LEU A 6 0.80 -0.07 -16.61
C LEU A 6 -0.45 0.75 -16.25
N SER A 7 -1.29 1.00 -17.24
CA SER A 7 -2.63 1.55 -17.05
C SER A 7 -3.54 0.57 -16.30
N HIS A 8 -4.65 1.08 -15.75
CA HIS A 8 -5.63 0.20 -15.10
C HIS A 8 -6.15 -0.90 -16.03
N SER A 9 -6.42 -0.57 -17.30
CA SER A 9 -6.92 -1.54 -18.28
C SER A 9 -5.93 -2.70 -18.54
N GLU A 10 -4.66 -2.38 -18.73
CA GLU A 10 -3.60 -3.37 -18.96
C GLU A 10 -3.38 -4.27 -17.74
N ILE A 11 -3.55 -3.73 -16.52
CA ILE A 11 -3.50 -4.52 -15.29
C ILE A 11 -4.67 -5.49 -15.23
N GLN A 12 -5.88 -5.08 -15.59
CA GLN A 12 -7.04 -5.98 -15.62
C GLN A 12 -6.83 -7.12 -16.62
N ASP A 13 -6.32 -6.82 -17.81
CA ASP A 13 -6.00 -7.84 -18.82
C ASP A 13 -4.89 -8.81 -18.35
N LEU A 14 -3.89 -8.29 -17.64
CA LEU A 14 -2.84 -9.10 -17.02
C LEU A 14 -3.42 -10.05 -15.97
N LEU A 15 -4.31 -9.57 -15.10
CA LEU A 15 -4.95 -10.38 -14.06
C LEU A 15 -5.83 -11.48 -14.68
N ASN A 16 -6.54 -11.19 -15.77
CA ASN A 16 -7.36 -12.17 -16.46
C ASN A 16 -6.55 -13.25 -17.20
N SER A 17 -5.35 -12.91 -17.69
CA SER A 17 -4.54 -13.80 -18.53
C SER A 17 -3.47 -14.59 -17.74
N SER A 18 -2.80 -13.93 -16.79
CA SER A 18 -1.58 -14.44 -16.15
C SER A 18 -1.35 -13.89 -14.75
N ALA A 19 -2.41 -13.82 -13.93
CA ALA A 19 -2.35 -13.30 -12.56
C ALA A 19 -1.26 -13.93 -11.66
N TYR A 20 -0.91 -15.20 -11.88
CA TYR A 20 0.02 -15.95 -11.00
C TYR A 20 1.38 -16.29 -11.64
N ASP A 21 1.79 -15.54 -12.67
CA ASP A 21 3.17 -15.60 -13.21
C ASP A 21 4.15 -14.73 -12.36
N PRO A 22 5.21 -15.31 -11.76
CA PRO A 22 6.24 -14.57 -11.02
C PRO A 22 6.86 -13.40 -11.78
N ASN A 23 6.93 -13.48 -13.12
CA ASN A 23 7.48 -12.41 -13.96
C ASN A 23 6.63 -11.13 -13.93
N ASN A 24 5.37 -11.22 -13.48
CA ASN A 24 4.46 -10.08 -13.39
C ASN A 24 4.55 -9.33 -12.07
N VAL A 25 5.27 -9.85 -11.06
CA VAL A 25 5.40 -9.22 -9.73
C VAL A 25 5.92 -7.80 -9.85
N SER A 26 6.98 -7.56 -10.64
CA SER A 26 7.54 -6.21 -10.82
C SER A 26 6.55 -5.21 -11.42
N LYS A 27 5.64 -5.67 -12.28
CA LYS A 27 4.58 -4.84 -12.87
C LYS A 27 3.51 -4.50 -11.84
N LEU A 28 3.10 -5.48 -11.03
CA LEU A 28 2.14 -5.29 -9.94
C LEU A 28 2.71 -4.34 -8.87
N GLU A 29 3.99 -4.48 -8.52
CA GLU A 29 4.67 -3.54 -7.62
C GLU A 29 4.70 -2.12 -8.16
N ALA A 30 5.06 -1.94 -9.45
CA ALA A 30 5.05 -0.64 -10.10
C ALA A 30 3.64 -0.03 -10.10
N TYR A 31 2.62 -0.85 -10.30
CA TYR A 31 1.22 -0.40 -10.26
C TYR A 31 0.76 0.01 -8.86
N VAL A 32 1.16 -0.71 -7.82
CA VAL A 32 0.92 -0.29 -6.41
C VAL A 32 1.59 1.05 -6.12
N ARG A 33 2.85 1.23 -6.54
CA ARG A 33 3.55 2.53 -6.40
C ARG A 33 2.83 3.65 -7.15
N ALA A 34 2.36 3.38 -8.37
CA ALA A 34 1.62 4.35 -9.16
C ALA A 34 0.30 4.76 -8.46
N GLN A 35 -0.44 3.79 -7.89
CA GLN A 35 -1.64 4.06 -7.11
C GLN A 35 -1.35 4.97 -5.90
N VAL A 36 -0.28 4.72 -5.14
CA VAL A 36 0.10 5.58 -4.00
C VAL A 36 0.57 6.96 -4.46
N SER A 37 1.31 7.03 -5.58
CA SER A 37 1.74 8.30 -6.17
C SER A 37 0.55 9.17 -6.60
N ALA A 38 -0.50 8.55 -7.14
CA ALA A 38 -1.76 9.21 -7.47
C ALA A 38 -2.52 9.71 -6.22
N VAL A 39 -2.36 9.03 -5.07
CA VAL A 39 -2.86 9.56 -3.78
C VAL A 39 -2.00 10.74 -3.31
N ALA A 40 -0.68 10.68 -3.43
CA ALA A 40 0.22 11.73 -2.98
C ALA A 40 0.09 13.02 -3.80
N SER A 41 -0.04 12.88 -5.12
CA SER A 41 -0.22 13.99 -6.04
C SER A 41 -1.69 14.36 -6.07
N SER A 42 -2.07 15.56 -5.63
CA SER A 42 -3.44 16.10 -5.76
C SER A 42 -3.88 16.34 -7.23
N ILE A 43 -3.15 15.76 -8.19
CA ILE A 43 -3.46 15.80 -9.61
C ILE A 43 -4.72 14.96 -9.81
N VAL A 44 -5.66 15.51 -10.56
CA VAL A 44 -6.92 14.88 -10.92
C VAL A 44 -6.60 13.49 -11.49
N ALA A 45 -7.15 12.43 -10.87
CA ALA A 45 -6.99 11.02 -11.26
C ALA A 45 -7.25 10.72 -12.76
N SER A 46 -7.78 11.70 -13.49
CA SER A 46 -8.07 11.66 -14.92
C SER A 46 -6.83 11.71 -15.84
N GLU A 47 -5.65 12.13 -15.38
CA GLU A 47 -4.46 12.23 -16.26
C GLU A 47 -3.53 11.00 -16.21
N LEU A 48 -3.58 10.19 -15.16
CA LEU A 48 -2.67 9.04 -15.00
C LEU A 48 -3.26 7.68 -15.37
N ASP A 49 -4.57 7.55 -15.65
CA ASP A 49 -5.28 6.26 -15.85
C ASP A 49 -4.90 5.17 -14.82
N VAL A 50 -4.59 5.61 -13.60
CA VAL A 50 -4.25 4.77 -12.46
C VAL A 50 -5.30 5.02 -11.39
N THR A 51 -6.02 3.95 -11.07
CA THR A 51 -7.10 3.95 -10.07
C THR A 51 -6.85 2.83 -9.08
N TYR A 52 -7.49 2.93 -7.91
CA TYR A 52 -7.40 1.88 -6.90
C TYR A 52 -7.91 0.54 -7.46
N SER A 53 -7.10 -0.52 -7.38
CA SER A 53 -7.49 -1.88 -7.74
C SER A 53 -7.17 -2.86 -6.62
N PHE A 54 -8.18 -3.23 -5.84
CA PHE A 54 -8.01 -4.23 -4.79
C PHE A 54 -7.53 -5.58 -5.36
N ASP A 55 -8.00 -5.97 -6.55
CA ASP A 55 -7.63 -7.26 -7.13
C ASP A 55 -6.14 -7.33 -7.50
N ALA A 56 -5.59 -6.24 -8.04
CA ALA A 56 -4.15 -6.12 -8.31
C ALA A 56 -3.33 -6.19 -7.02
N ASN A 57 -3.73 -5.42 -6.01
CA ASN A 57 -3.05 -5.33 -4.72
C ASN A 57 -3.08 -6.69 -3.98
N ARG A 58 -4.24 -7.35 -3.98
CA ARG A 58 -4.44 -8.68 -3.42
C ARG A 58 -3.61 -9.73 -4.15
N THR A 59 -3.57 -9.67 -5.48
CA THR A 59 -2.77 -10.61 -6.29
C THR A 59 -1.29 -10.47 -5.96
N LEU A 60 -0.77 -9.25 -5.83
CA LEU A 60 0.62 -9.03 -5.41
C LEU A 60 0.93 -9.68 -4.05
N VAL A 61 0.08 -9.46 -3.04
CA VAL A 61 0.29 -10.06 -1.71
C VAL A 61 0.21 -11.58 -1.76
N LYS A 62 -0.70 -12.17 -2.54
CA LYS A 62 -0.74 -13.62 -2.78
C LYS A 62 0.55 -14.13 -3.43
N MET A 63 1.14 -13.37 -4.34
CA MET A 63 2.39 -13.76 -5.00
C MET A 63 3.55 -13.79 -4.02
N TYR A 64 3.66 -12.83 -3.10
CA TYR A 64 4.64 -12.90 -2.02
C TYR A 64 4.40 -14.10 -1.09
N GLN A 65 3.14 -14.44 -0.82
CA GLN A 65 2.80 -15.64 -0.05
C GLN A 65 3.22 -16.94 -0.77
N PHE A 66 3.01 -17.03 -2.09
CA PHE A 66 3.38 -18.21 -2.89
C PHE A 66 4.89 -18.28 -3.16
N PHE A 67 5.55 -17.13 -3.27
CA PHE A 67 6.97 -17.01 -3.59
C PHE A 67 7.68 -16.11 -2.57
N PRO A 68 7.94 -16.61 -1.34
CA PRO A 68 8.55 -15.80 -0.27
C PRO A 68 9.92 -15.21 -0.61
N HIS A 69 10.63 -15.80 -1.56
CA HIS A 69 11.91 -15.29 -2.06
C HIS A 69 11.79 -13.97 -2.84
N LEU A 70 10.58 -13.64 -3.33
CA LEU A 70 10.28 -12.39 -4.03
C LEU A 70 9.91 -11.25 -3.06
N GLU A 71 9.45 -11.56 -1.84
CA GLU A 71 9.11 -10.54 -0.84
C GLU A 71 10.36 -9.79 -0.39
N GLY A 72 11.40 -10.49 0.08
CA GLY A 72 12.62 -9.83 0.57
C GLY A 72 12.32 -8.68 1.56
N GLU A 73 13.17 -7.65 1.58
CA GLU A 73 12.91 -6.44 2.40
C GLU A 73 12.04 -5.41 1.68
N GLN A 74 12.16 -5.31 0.34
CA GLN A 74 11.39 -4.36 -0.48
C GLN A 74 9.92 -4.75 -0.60
N GLY A 75 9.59 -6.04 -0.63
CA GLY A 75 8.21 -6.52 -0.69
C GLY A 75 7.44 -6.23 0.60
N ILE A 76 8.12 -6.10 1.75
CA ILE A 76 7.47 -5.69 3.01
C ILE A 76 6.97 -4.25 2.90
N THR A 77 7.81 -3.32 2.41
CA THR A 77 7.40 -1.92 2.23
C THR A 77 6.32 -1.78 1.16
N ILE A 78 6.38 -2.55 0.07
CA ILE A 78 5.33 -2.56 -0.96
C ILE A 78 4.03 -3.17 -0.43
N THR A 79 4.10 -4.21 0.41
CA THR A 79 2.92 -4.76 1.09
C THR A 79 2.28 -3.72 2.00
N ALA A 80 3.09 -2.90 2.69
CA ALA A 80 2.58 -1.76 3.45
C ALA A 80 1.91 -0.72 2.56
N LEU A 81 2.43 -0.44 1.35
CA LEU A 81 1.76 0.43 0.38
C LEU A 81 0.38 -0.12 -0.03
N ALA A 82 0.29 -1.43 -0.31
CA ALA A 82 -0.98 -2.08 -0.63
C ALA A 82 -1.98 -2.03 0.53
N ALA A 83 -1.51 -2.26 1.76
CA ALA A 83 -2.33 -2.15 2.97
C ALA A 83 -2.77 -0.70 3.24
N PHE A 84 -1.89 0.28 3.03
CA PHE A 84 -2.24 1.70 3.09
C PHE A 84 -3.35 2.05 2.11
N LEU A 85 -3.23 1.65 0.83
CA LEU A 85 -4.28 1.90 -0.17
C LEU A 85 -5.62 1.28 0.25
N ALA A 86 -5.61 0.07 0.81
CA ALA A 86 -6.81 -0.59 1.31
C ALA A 86 -7.42 0.13 2.54
N LEU A 87 -6.58 0.68 3.43
CA LEU A 87 -7.03 1.46 4.59
C LEU A 87 -7.80 2.71 4.15
N LEU A 88 -7.37 3.37 3.07
CA LEU A 88 -8.07 4.55 2.52
C LEU A 88 -9.46 4.22 1.94
N GLN A 89 -9.76 2.94 1.70
CA GLN A 89 -11.09 2.50 1.23
C GLN A 89 -12.06 2.20 2.38
N PHE A 90 -11.68 2.42 3.65
CA PHE A 90 -12.63 2.36 4.77
C PHE A 90 -13.93 3.08 4.39
N PRO A 91 -15.14 2.55 4.67
CA PRO A 91 -15.44 1.36 5.46
C PRO A 91 -15.43 0.02 4.69
N SER A 92 -14.79 -0.06 3.51
CA SER A 92 -14.60 -1.33 2.78
C SER A 92 -13.88 -2.38 3.62
N THR A 93 -14.18 -3.65 3.36
CA THR A 93 -13.52 -4.81 4.00
C THR A 93 -12.16 -5.15 3.38
N ASP A 94 -11.68 -4.36 2.42
CA ASP A 94 -10.45 -4.64 1.67
C ASP A 94 -9.23 -4.75 2.58
N PHE A 95 -9.12 -3.88 3.60
CA PHE A 95 -8.03 -3.94 4.55
C PHE A 95 -8.05 -5.26 5.35
N MET A 96 -9.21 -5.64 5.87
CA MET A 96 -9.40 -6.90 6.60
C MET A 96 -9.06 -8.11 5.71
N ALA A 97 -9.55 -8.12 4.47
CA ALA A 97 -9.29 -9.19 3.52
C ALA A 97 -7.79 -9.29 3.15
N LEU A 98 -7.09 -8.16 3.02
CA LEU A 98 -5.65 -8.15 2.79
C LEU A 98 -4.88 -8.60 4.05
N GLY A 99 -5.31 -8.18 5.24
CA GLY A 99 -4.74 -8.60 6.52
C GLY A 99 -4.79 -10.11 6.72
N CYS A 100 -5.82 -10.80 6.23
CA CYS A 100 -5.86 -12.27 6.26
C CYS A 100 -4.83 -12.95 5.34
N LEU A 101 -4.27 -12.23 4.35
CA LEU A 101 -3.28 -12.76 3.40
C LEU A 101 -1.84 -12.42 3.80
N ILE A 102 -1.63 -11.27 4.44
CA ILE A 102 -0.31 -10.83 4.89
C ILE A 102 0.14 -11.72 6.06
N PRO A 103 1.33 -12.34 6.01
CA PRO A 103 1.83 -13.14 7.12
C PRO A 103 1.96 -12.34 8.42
N GLU A 104 1.67 -12.96 9.57
CA GLU A 104 1.77 -12.31 10.89
C GLU A 104 3.16 -11.69 11.14
N ARG A 105 4.22 -12.36 10.68
CA ARG A 105 5.59 -11.82 10.71
C ARG A 105 5.66 -10.44 10.06
N VAL A 106 5.05 -10.27 8.89
CA VAL A 106 5.06 -9.01 8.13
C VAL A 106 4.13 -7.98 8.78
N GLN A 107 2.98 -8.41 9.31
CA GLN A 107 2.08 -7.53 10.07
C GLN A 107 2.74 -6.97 11.32
N SER A 108 3.65 -7.70 11.95
CA SER A 108 4.38 -7.24 13.14
C SER A 108 5.55 -6.29 12.84
N LEU A 109 5.88 -6.05 11.57
CA LEU A 109 6.96 -5.17 11.14
C LEU A 109 6.42 -3.82 10.67
N GLU A 110 7.17 -2.76 10.94
CA GLU A 110 6.82 -1.43 10.41
C GLU A 110 7.12 -1.35 8.90
N PRO A 111 6.28 -0.66 8.11
CA PRO A 111 5.13 0.17 8.52
C PRO A 111 3.80 -0.59 8.66
N CYS A 112 3.77 -1.90 8.40
CA CYS A 112 2.53 -2.71 8.44
C CYS A 112 1.90 -2.74 9.84
N ALA A 113 2.70 -2.83 10.90
CA ALA A 113 2.20 -2.85 12.28
C ALA A 113 1.36 -1.60 12.61
N THR A 114 1.86 -0.43 12.23
CA THR A 114 1.13 0.83 12.39
C THR A 114 -0.14 0.88 11.54
N LEU A 115 -0.13 0.32 10.33
CA LEU A 115 -1.31 0.24 9.48
C LEU A 115 -2.40 -0.67 10.09
N VAL A 116 -2.01 -1.82 10.63
CA VAL A 116 -2.92 -2.72 11.37
C VAL A 116 -3.52 -1.98 12.55
N ARG A 117 -2.69 -1.29 13.34
CA ARG A 117 -3.17 -0.48 14.47
C ARG A 117 -4.13 0.62 14.04
N CYS A 118 -3.86 1.29 12.92
CA CYS A 118 -4.75 2.30 12.36
C CYS A 118 -6.12 1.71 11.99
N ALA A 119 -6.15 0.52 11.39
CA ALA A 119 -7.40 -0.16 11.06
C ALA A 119 -8.21 -0.51 12.32
N GLU A 120 -7.58 -1.08 13.35
CA GLU A 120 -8.22 -1.36 14.64
C GLU A 120 -8.88 -0.11 15.25
N LEU A 121 -8.17 1.03 15.22
CA LEU A 121 -8.66 2.29 15.74
C LEU A 121 -9.84 2.84 14.92
N LEU A 122 -9.84 2.66 13.60
CA LEU A 122 -10.98 3.02 12.74
C LEU A 122 -12.20 2.15 13.02
N GLU A 123 -12.02 0.83 13.10
CA GLU A 123 -13.08 -0.14 13.40
C GLU A 123 -13.69 0.11 14.78
N ALA A 124 -12.89 0.51 15.77
CA ALA A 124 -13.33 0.88 17.11
C ALA A 124 -13.85 2.33 17.21
N CYS A 125 -13.88 3.09 16.11
CA CYS A 125 -14.24 4.51 16.05
C CYS A 125 -13.42 5.41 17.00
N GLN A 126 -12.18 5.03 17.31
CA GLN A 126 -11.25 5.75 18.19
C GLN A 126 -10.46 6.81 17.40
N PHE A 127 -11.17 7.77 16.82
CA PHE A 127 -10.58 8.75 15.90
C PHE A 127 -9.53 9.67 16.55
N SER A 128 -9.65 9.95 17.85
CA SER A 128 -8.67 10.75 18.60
C SER A 128 -7.27 10.12 18.57
N ASP A 129 -7.22 8.79 18.62
CA ASP A 129 -6.01 8.00 18.70
C ASP A 129 -5.53 7.60 17.31
N PHE A 130 -6.47 7.44 16.37
CA PHE A 130 -6.19 7.15 14.96
C PHE A 130 -5.28 8.20 14.31
N TRP A 131 -5.60 9.49 14.41
CA TRP A 131 -4.84 10.51 13.67
C TRP A 131 -3.37 10.64 14.11
N PRO A 132 -3.02 10.62 15.41
CA PRO A 132 -1.63 10.54 15.85
C PRO A 132 -0.92 9.30 15.31
N GLU A 133 -1.57 8.14 15.33
CA GLU A 133 -1.00 6.88 14.84
C GLU A 133 -0.72 6.93 13.34
N PHE A 134 -1.72 7.37 12.56
CA PHE A 134 -1.62 7.51 11.10
C PHE A 134 -0.49 8.46 10.68
N ARG A 135 -0.26 9.55 11.43
CA ARG A 135 0.81 10.51 11.14
C ARG A 135 2.21 9.93 11.29
N LYS A 136 2.41 8.84 12.04
CA LYS A 136 3.72 8.18 12.14
C LYS A 136 4.19 7.69 10.77
N LEU A 137 3.26 7.23 9.92
CA LEU A 137 3.53 6.81 8.54
C LEU A 137 3.99 7.96 7.64
N GLY A 138 3.81 9.22 8.07
CA GLY A 138 4.27 10.43 7.39
C GLY A 138 5.75 10.76 7.64
N ILE A 139 6.46 9.96 8.43
CA ILE A 139 7.89 10.15 8.68
C ILE A 139 8.66 9.19 7.75
N PRO A 140 9.50 9.68 6.82
CA PRO A 140 10.19 8.82 5.86
C PRO A 140 11.04 7.71 6.51
N GLU A 141 11.67 8.01 7.65
CA GLU A 141 12.52 7.10 8.40
C GLU A 141 11.72 6.15 9.31
N TYR A 142 10.38 6.27 9.38
CA TYR A 142 9.56 5.44 10.24
C TYR A 142 9.62 3.99 9.81
N GLY A 143 9.89 3.11 10.78
CA GLY A 143 10.10 1.69 10.51
C GLY A 143 11.43 1.35 9.82
N ALA A 144 12.37 2.30 9.73
CA ALA A 144 13.75 1.98 9.33
C ALA A 144 14.40 1.05 10.37
N ARG A 145 15.12 0.04 9.89
CA ARG A 145 15.78 -0.95 10.76
C ARG A 145 17.09 -0.37 11.30
N GLU A 146 17.57 -0.89 12.42
CA GLU A 146 18.89 -0.51 12.95
C GLU A 146 19.98 -0.75 11.89
N GLY A 147 20.72 0.31 11.55
CA GLY A 147 21.77 0.29 10.52
C GLY A 147 21.31 0.64 9.10
N GLU A 148 20.01 0.87 8.89
CA GLU A 148 19.48 1.29 7.61
C GLU A 148 19.69 2.80 7.40
N THR A 149 20.74 3.18 6.68
CA THR A 149 21.15 4.58 6.49
C THR A 149 20.40 5.29 5.36
N ALA A 150 19.77 4.54 4.47
CA ALA A 150 19.02 5.07 3.33
C ALA A 150 17.55 4.72 3.44
N VAL A 151 16.69 5.74 3.40
CA VAL A 151 15.24 5.54 3.34
C VAL A 151 14.85 4.99 1.96
N SER A 152 14.22 3.80 1.91
CA SER A 152 13.68 3.23 0.67
C SER A 152 12.73 4.22 -0.03
N GLU A 153 12.74 4.23 -1.37
CA GLU A 153 11.83 5.09 -2.14
C GLU A 153 10.35 4.81 -1.82
N ASP A 154 9.99 3.56 -1.51
CA ASP A 154 8.63 3.16 -1.14
C ASP A 154 8.19 3.79 0.20
N ARG A 155 9.09 3.91 1.19
CA ARG A 155 8.79 4.63 2.44
C ARG A 155 8.65 6.14 2.22
N LYS A 156 9.48 6.74 1.36
CA LYS A 156 9.32 8.17 0.99
C LYS A 156 7.98 8.38 0.31
N LEU A 157 7.59 7.47 -0.58
CA LEU A 157 6.31 7.51 -1.28
C LEU A 157 5.13 7.41 -0.31
N LEU A 158 5.17 6.49 0.65
CA LEU A 158 4.16 6.39 1.72
C LEU A 158 4.09 7.69 2.53
N SER A 159 5.24 8.18 2.98
CA SER A 159 5.35 9.43 3.74
C SER A 159 4.73 10.61 2.98
N ASN A 160 5.03 10.74 1.69
CA ASN A 160 4.48 11.79 0.84
C ASN A 160 2.95 11.66 0.69
N ALA A 161 2.43 10.44 0.53
CA ALA A 161 0.99 10.20 0.45
C ALA A 161 0.25 10.54 1.75
N VAL A 162 0.83 10.20 2.90
CA VAL A 162 0.26 10.47 4.24
C VAL A 162 0.27 11.97 4.55
N ASN A 163 1.37 12.66 4.24
CA ASN A 163 1.49 14.11 4.46
C ASN A 163 0.69 14.94 3.44
N GLY A 164 0.34 14.35 2.30
CA GLY A 164 -0.53 14.95 1.30
C GLY A 164 -1.96 15.14 1.82
N PRO A 165 -2.71 16.13 1.30
CA PRO A 165 -4.09 16.37 1.73
C PRO A 165 -5.03 15.23 1.31
N SER A 166 -4.73 14.50 0.23
CA SER A 166 -5.63 13.52 -0.39
C SER A 166 -5.98 12.36 0.54
N ALA A 167 -4.97 11.69 1.14
CA ALA A 167 -5.19 10.52 1.97
C ALA A 167 -6.04 10.85 3.22
N SER A 168 -5.67 11.91 3.93
CA SER A 168 -6.41 12.36 5.11
C SER A 168 -7.83 12.83 4.76
N ASN A 169 -8.02 13.51 3.63
CA ASN A 169 -9.35 13.93 3.17
C ASN A 169 -10.22 12.74 2.76
N GLN A 170 -9.65 11.74 2.08
CA GLN A 170 -10.36 10.53 1.69
C GLN A 170 -10.87 9.77 2.92
N ILE A 171 -10.01 9.55 3.91
CA ILE A 171 -10.43 8.90 5.16
C ILE A 171 -11.55 9.71 5.84
N ARG A 172 -11.40 11.04 5.96
CA ARG A 172 -12.43 11.90 6.57
C ARG A 172 -13.75 11.87 5.81
N SER A 173 -13.71 11.77 4.49
CA SER A 173 -14.91 11.70 3.65
C SER A 173 -15.67 10.39 3.83
N ASN A 174 -14.99 9.33 4.31
CA ASN A 174 -15.56 8.01 4.46
C ASN A 174 -15.96 7.67 5.92
N MET A 175 -15.63 8.54 6.88
CA MET A 175 -16.11 8.49 8.27
C MET A 175 -17.50 9.12 8.40
#